data_AF-A0A7V8VFG5-F1
#
_entry.id   AF-A0A7V8VFG5-F1
#
_cell.length_a   1.000
_cell.length_b   1.000
_cell.length_c   1.000
_cell.angle_alpha   90.00
_cell.angle_beta   90.00
_cell.angle_gamma   90.00
#
_symmetry.space_group_name_H-M   'P 1'
#
loop_
_entity.id
_entity.type
_entity.pdbx_description
1 polymer ?
#
loop_
_entity_poly.entity_id
_entity_poly.type
_entity_poly.pdbx_seq_one_letter_code
_entity_poly.pdbx_strand_id
1 'polypeptide(L)'
;MEEGTEIRIPQPVLELTLGQPVLFPLYSSTVRGEDQPGQLLRLPPSALLPLPPLHTLLRGGKRAGVKRVPVTLAARCTEIGTLELFCESREGNRWRLEFNLREVLQPPGKEAETEDVAGAARLVDVFPEEKIQAAQTLIAQVFASGSSSSASAEAAARPSPAPTPTAQELTRQLEEVLESPRSDWPTTVCRRLWDALEAHAAGRSKSPAHLARWYNLSGFVLRPGFGDPLDRYRVESLWKLIMSAASAGPTSNKAAVGEGGAEYWIMWRRVAGGLNTALQQQLFSRLRPILLPQKGKAFSRPAANEYIEMWRAAAALERLDPRTKEQLAEQLLRDLKKTPLPPYLFWSLTRLGARVLLYGPLNTVVHPESASRWVETLLGFTPPDEQQRHQWLFCLTHLARRSGIRALDLEETLRRRVLETLRQQQAPAAWLRMVEEVATQAREDSSRLFGDSLPIGLRLTRQS
;
A
#
# COMPACT_ATOMS: atom_id res chain seq x y z
N MET A 1 34.66 10.97 -6.08
CA MET A 1 34.85 10.21 -7.33
C MET A 1 34.99 11.22 -8.44
N GLU A 2 36.02 11.12 -9.28
CA GLU A 2 36.14 11.96 -10.47
C GLU A 2 35.03 11.60 -11.48
N GLU A 3 34.43 12.61 -12.11
CA GLU A 3 33.31 12.43 -13.05
C GLU A 3 33.75 11.55 -14.23
N GLY A 4 32.89 10.59 -14.61
CA GLY A 4 33.19 9.64 -15.69
C GLY A 4 34.08 8.45 -15.30
N THR A 5 34.66 8.43 -14.09
CA THR A 5 35.56 7.35 -13.65
C THR A 5 34.78 6.19 -13.03
N GLU A 6 35.02 4.98 -13.53
CA GLU A 6 34.46 3.73 -12.97
C GLU A 6 35.38 3.18 -11.88
N ILE A 7 34.83 2.92 -10.70
CA ILE A 7 35.52 2.30 -9.56
C ILE A 7 34.99 0.89 -9.37
N ARG A 8 35.87 -0.10 -9.41
CA ARG A 8 35.52 -1.50 -9.11
C ARG A 8 35.72 -1.80 -7.63
N ILE A 9 34.77 -2.51 -7.04
CA ILE A 9 34.73 -2.86 -5.62
C ILE A 9 34.71 -4.40 -5.52
N PRO A 10 35.89 -5.04 -5.53
CA PRO A 10 35.99 -6.51 -5.56
C PRO A 10 35.61 -7.17 -4.23
N GLN A 11 35.58 -6.41 -3.13
CA GLN A 11 35.19 -6.89 -1.82
C GLN A 11 34.39 -5.81 -1.06
N PRO A 12 33.45 -6.21 -0.17
CA PRO A 12 33.00 -7.58 0.10
C PRO A 12 32.12 -8.14 -1.02
N VAL A 13 31.97 -9.47 -1.05
CA VAL A 13 30.95 -10.12 -1.88
C VAL A 13 29.58 -9.93 -1.21
N LEU A 14 28.58 -9.52 -1.99
CA LEU A 14 27.21 -9.32 -1.53
C LEU A 14 26.28 -10.35 -2.16
N GLU A 15 25.14 -10.59 -1.51
CA GLU A 15 24.08 -11.45 -2.01
C GLU A 15 22.99 -10.58 -2.66
N LEU A 16 22.86 -10.69 -3.98
CA LEU A 16 21.83 -10.03 -4.79
C LEU A 16 20.60 -10.91 -4.92
N THR A 17 19.44 -10.37 -4.58
CA THR A 17 18.16 -11.07 -4.73
C THR A 17 17.57 -10.81 -6.12
N LEU A 18 17.35 -11.88 -6.88
CA LEU A 18 16.77 -11.88 -8.22
C LEU A 18 15.40 -12.57 -8.22
N GLY A 19 14.52 -12.19 -9.14
CA GLY A 19 13.25 -12.89 -9.39
C GLY A 19 12.10 -12.55 -8.42
N GLN A 20 12.27 -11.54 -7.57
CA GLN A 20 11.18 -10.90 -6.80
C GLN A 20 11.46 -9.40 -6.63
N PRO A 21 10.42 -8.56 -6.45
CA PRO A 21 10.63 -7.12 -6.32
C PRO A 21 11.37 -6.82 -5.04
N VAL A 22 12.41 -5.99 -5.12
CA VAL A 22 13.29 -5.70 -4.01
C VAL A 22 13.63 -4.22 -3.91
N LEU A 23 14.00 -3.76 -2.72
CA LEU A 23 14.46 -2.39 -2.50
C LEU A 23 15.94 -2.31 -2.12
N PHE A 24 16.61 -1.26 -2.58
CA PHE A 24 18.03 -0.96 -2.37
C PHE A 24 18.15 0.39 -1.66
N PRO A 25 18.40 0.40 -0.34
CA PRO A 25 18.63 1.62 0.41
C PRO A 25 19.92 2.31 -0.03
N LEU A 26 19.88 3.63 -0.21
CA LEU A 26 21.05 4.44 -0.52
C LEU A 26 21.25 5.49 0.58
N TYR A 27 22.50 5.82 0.87
CA TYR A 27 22.89 6.79 1.89
C TYR A 27 23.99 7.71 1.34
N SER A 28 24.08 8.93 1.86
CA SER A 28 25.10 9.91 1.49
C SER A 28 25.70 10.61 2.71
N SER A 29 26.89 11.19 2.55
CA SER A 29 27.54 12.03 3.57
C SER A 29 28.47 13.02 2.89
N THR A 30 28.50 14.27 3.37
CA THR A 30 29.36 15.34 2.84
C THR A 30 30.62 15.56 3.68
N VAL A 31 30.74 14.88 4.83
CA VAL A 31 31.83 15.07 5.81
C VAL A 31 32.77 13.86 5.90
N ARG A 32 32.59 12.87 5.02
CA ARG A 32 33.32 11.59 5.01
C ARG A 32 34.05 11.37 3.69
N GLY A 33 35.05 12.21 3.40
CA GLY A 33 35.83 12.15 2.17
C GLY A 33 36.92 11.07 2.12
N GLU A 34 37.32 10.54 3.28
CA GLU A 34 38.46 9.60 3.43
C GLU A 34 38.06 8.12 3.34
N ASP A 35 36.77 7.82 3.19
CA ASP A 35 36.26 6.45 3.12
C ASP A 35 36.68 5.76 1.83
N GLN A 36 37.16 4.52 1.94
CA GLN A 36 37.64 3.75 0.78
C GLN A 36 36.51 2.91 0.16
N PRO A 37 36.43 2.80 -1.19
CA PRO A 37 35.46 1.93 -1.85
C PRO A 37 35.57 0.47 -1.38
N GLY A 38 34.42 -0.12 -0.99
CA GLY A 38 34.38 -1.49 -0.45
C GLY A 38 34.63 -1.60 1.05
N GLN A 39 34.96 -0.51 1.73
CA GLN A 39 35.14 -0.50 3.18
C GLN A 39 33.82 -0.80 3.90
N LEU A 40 33.83 -1.83 4.75
CA LEU A 40 32.70 -2.14 5.62
C LEU A 40 32.76 -1.30 6.90
N LEU A 41 31.83 -0.36 7.03
CA LEU A 41 31.76 0.54 8.16
C LEU A 41 30.57 0.18 9.06
N ARG A 42 30.80 0.17 10.37
CA ARG A 42 29.72 0.16 11.38
C ARG A 42 29.50 1.58 11.84
N LEU A 43 28.41 2.19 11.38
CA LEU A 43 28.09 3.59 11.64
C LEU A 43 26.77 3.70 12.44
N PRO A 44 26.62 4.72 13.30
CA PRO A 44 25.33 5.04 13.89
C PRO A 44 24.37 5.53 12.79
N PRO A 45 23.04 5.29 12.89
CA PRO A 45 22.06 5.66 11.86
C PRO A 45 22.01 7.16 11.50
N SER A 46 22.54 8.04 12.35
CA SER A 46 22.62 9.49 12.14
C SER A 46 23.88 9.95 11.39
N ALA A 47 24.86 9.06 11.17
CA ALA A 47 26.12 9.44 10.51
C ALA A 47 25.99 9.62 8.99
N LEU A 48 24.90 9.10 8.40
CA LEU A 48 24.63 9.18 6.97
C LEU A 48 23.21 9.71 6.73
N LEU A 49 23.06 10.52 5.68
CA LEU A 49 21.76 11.00 5.19
C LEU A 49 21.13 9.92 4.30
N PRO A 50 19.96 9.35 4.67
CA PRO A 50 19.27 8.39 3.83
C PRO A 50 18.73 9.07 2.57
N LEU A 51 18.98 8.46 1.43
CA LEU A 51 18.45 8.86 0.13
C LEU A 51 17.22 8.00 -0.23
N PRO A 52 16.34 8.46 -1.14
CA PRO A 52 15.23 7.64 -1.63
C PRO A 52 15.74 6.27 -2.13
N PRO A 53 15.22 5.14 -1.60
CA PRO A 53 15.69 3.81 -2.00
C PRO A 53 15.24 3.48 -3.42
N LEU A 54 16.09 2.75 -4.15
CA LEU A 54 15.75 2.22 -5.46
C LEU A 54 14.88 0.96 -5.29
N HIS A 55 13.70 0.92 -5.91
CA HIS A 55 12.85 -0.27 -5.98
C HIS A 55 13.02 -0.88 -7.36
N THR A 56 13.39 -2.15 -7.46
CA THR A 56 13.58 -2.81 -8.76
C THR A 56 13.45 -4.33 -8.64
N LEU A 57 13.10 -4.99 -9.75
CA LEU A 57 13.09 -6.44 -9.91
C LEU A 57 14.25 -6.82 -10.82
N LEU A 58 15.29 -7.43 -10.27
CA LEU A 58 16.42 -7.91 -11.06
C LEU A 58 16.15 -9.35 -11.52
N ARG A 59 16.26 -9.61 -12.83
CA ARG A 59 15.98 -10.93 -13.42
C ARG A 59 17.26 -11.76 -13.54
N GLY A 60 17.18 -13.05 -13.17
CA GLY A 60 18.29 -13.99 -13.25
C GLY A 60 18.11 -15.03 -14.35
N GLY A 61 18.41 -14.68 -15.60
CA GLY A 61 18.45 -15.63 -16.73
C GLY A 61 17.16 -16.44 -16.99
N LYS A 62 17.24 -17.44 -17.88
CA LYS A 62 16.10 -18.19 -18.46
C LYS A 62 15.33 -19.11 -17.48
N ARG A 63 15.66 -19.16 -16.18
CA ARG A 63 14.93 -19.98 -15.19
C ARG A 63 14.26 -19.07 -14.17
N ALA A 64 12.93 -19.03 -14.21
CA ALA A 64 12.11 -18.22 -13.30
C ALA A 64 12.11 -18.83 -11.89
N GLY A 65 12.63 -18.09 -10.92
CA GLY A 65 12.61 -18.43 -9.50
C GLY A 65 13.34 -17.39 -8.66
N VAL A 66 12.97 -17.25 -7.38
CA VAL A 66 13.70 -16.38 -6.44
C VAL A 66 15.09 -16.97 -6.25
N LYS A 67 16.10 -16.31 -6.79
CA LYS A 67 17.50 -16.75 -6.71
C LYS A 67 18.30 -15.69 -5.99
N ARG A 68 19.18 -16.12 -5.10
CA ARG A 68 20.17 -15.24 -4.47
C ARG A 68 21.53 -15.52 -5.10
N VAL A 69 22.16 -14.48 -5.63
CA VAL A 69 23.39 -14.60 -6.43
C VAL A 69 24.50 -13.79 -5.77
N PRO A 70 25.69 -14.37 -5.54
CA PRO A 70 26.84 -13.61 -5.06
C PRO A 70 27.34 -12.65 -6.14
N VAL A 71 27.48 -11.38 -5.79
CA VAL A 71 27.93 -10.29 -6.67
C VAL A 71 29.00 -9.42 -6.02
N THR A 72 29.87 -8.84 -6.85
CA THR A 72 30.71 -7.69 -6.51
C THR A 72 30.09 -6.41 -7.06
N LEU A 73 30.57 -5.26 -6.61
CA LEU A 73 30.04 -3.97 -7.07
C LEU A 73 31.04 -3.26 -7.97
N ALA A 74 30.54 -2.46 -8.90
CA ALA A 74 31.30 -1.38 -9.52
C ALA A 74 30.43 -0.12 -9.50
N ALA A 75 31.03 1.06 -9.37
CA ALA A 75 30.31 2.32 -9.30
C ALA A 75 30.86 3.30 -10.33
N ARG A 76 29.98 4.05 -11.00
CA ARG A 76 30.34 5.13 -11.92
C ARG A 76 29.47 6.34 -11.63
N CYS A 77 30.07 7.53 -11.55
CA CYS A 77 29.31 8.77 -11.46
C CYS A 77 29.28 9.44 -12.84
N THR A 78 28.09 9.79 -13.34
CA THR A 78 27.94 10.47 -14.63
C THR A 78 28.04 11.99 -14.45
N GLU A 79 28.41 12.68 -15.53
CA GLU A 79 28.46 14.16 -15.61
C GLU A 79 27.10 14.82 -15.30
N ILE A 80 26.01 14.05 -15.45
CA ILE A 80 24.62 14.48 -15.18
C ILE A 80 24.23 14.24 -13.70
N GLY A 81 25.17 13.81 -12.85
CA GLY A 81 24.95 13.61 -11.41
C GLY A 81 24.15 12.35 -11.07
N THR A 82 24.27 11.30 -11.88
CA THR A 82 23.71 9.97 -11.61
C THR A 82 24.82 9.04 -11.12
N LEU A 83 24.61 8.38 -9.98
CA LEU A 83 25.41 7.27 -9.52
C LEU A 83 24.86 5.98 -10.14
N GLU A 84 25.66 5.34 -10.97
CA GLU A 84 25.41 4.01 -11.49
C GLU A 84 26.17 2.99 -10.66
N LEU A 85 25.44 2.02 -10.09
CA LEU A 85 26.00 0.90 -9.35
C LEU A 85 25.75 -0.38 -10.15
N PHE A 86 26.80 -1.12 -10.45
CA PHE A 86 26.75 -2.38 -11.17
C PHE A 86 26.95 -3.53 -10.21
N CYS A 87 26.01 -4.46 -10.17
CA CYS A 87 26.18 -5.75 -9.51
C CYS A 87 26.72 -6.76 -10.52
N GLU A 88 27.93 -7.26 -10.30
CA GLU A 88 28.62 -8.20 -11.20
C GLU A 88 28.68 -9.59 -10.55
N SER A 89 28.09 -10.61 -11.18
CA SER A 89 28.24 -11.99 -10.71
C SER A 89 29.54 -12.62 -11.19
N ARG A 90 29.99 -13.66 -10.48
CA ARG A 90 31.08 -14.54 -10.94
C ARG A 90 30.76 -15.27 -12.25
N GLU A 91 29.48 -15.41 -12.57
CA GLU A 91 28.97 -16.06 -13.79
C GLU A 91 28.93 -15.08 -14.99
N GLY A 92 29.45 -13.85 -14.85
CA GLY A 92 29.54 -12.86 -15.92
C GLY A 92 28.26 -12.03 -16.14
N ASN A 93 27.25 -12.16 -15.29
CA ASN A 93 26.05 -11.34 -15.36
C ASN A 93 26.29 -9.98 -14.70
N ARG A 94 25.84 -8.90 -15.34
CA ARG A 94 26.00 -7.53 -14.85
C ARG A 94 24.65 -6.82 -14.80
N TRP A 95 24.20 -6.46 -13.60
CA TRP A 95 22.96 -5.70 -13.39
C TRP A 95 23.28 -4.26 -13.02
N ARG A 96 22.75 -3.29 -13.77
CA ARG A 96 22.94 -1.86 -13.51
C ARG A 96 21.80 -1.33 -12.63
N LEU A 97 22.16 -0.55 -11.63
CA LEU A 97 21.29 0.19 -10.71
C LEU A 97 21.63 1.68 -10.87
N GLU A 98 20.64 2.54 -11.03
CA GLU A 98 20.86 3.97 -11.27
C GLU A 98 20.22 4.81 -10.16
N PHE A 99 20.98 5.75 -9.62
CA PHE A 99 20.57 6.66 -8.55
C PHE A 99 20.83 8.11 -8.97
N ASN A 100 19.79 8.93 -9.09
CA ASN A 100 19.93 10.36 -9.43
C ASN A 100 20.23 11.18 -8.17
N LEU A 101 21.37 11.89 -8.12
CA LEU A 101 21.85 12.58 -6.92
C LEU A 101 21.53 14.09 -6.89
N ARG A 102 21.10 14.70 -8.00
CA ARG A 102 20.89 16.16 -8.12
C ARG A 102 19.68 16.72 -7.36
N GLU A 103 18.63 15.93 -7.13
CA GLU A 103 17.44 16.40 -6.40
C GLU A 103 17.65 16.46 -4.87
N VAL A 104 18.74 15.88 -4.34
CA VAL A 104 18.94 15.74 -2.89
C VAL A 104 20.05 16.64 -2.34
N LEU A 105 20.88 17.24 -3.20
CA LEU A 105 22.03 18.07 -2.81
C LEU A 105 21.75 19.59 -2.83
N GLN A 106 20.50 20.03 -3.02
CA GLN A 106 20.18 21.45 -2.87
C GLN A 106 20.24 21.85 -1.38
N PRO A 107 21.03 22.89 -1.00
CA PRO A 107 21.02 23.38 0.37
C PRO A 107 19.67 24.05 0.70
N PRO A 108 19.18 23.93 1.95
CA PRO A 108 17.93 24.56 2.34
C PRO A 108 18.14 26.07 2.46
N GLY A 109 17.60 26.84 1.53
CA GLY A 109 17.69 28.29 1.62
C GLY A 109 17.38 29.03 0.32
N LYS A 110 16.10 29.06 -0.06
CA LYS A 110 15.40 30.24 -0.58
C LYS A 110 13.94 29.88 -0.84
N GLU A 111 13.08 30.47 -0.01
CA GLU A 111 11.65 30.58 -0.28
C GLU A 111 11.49 31.36 -1.59
N ALA A 112 10.86 30.73 -2.57
CA ALA A 112 10.23 31.41 -3.69
C ALA A 112 8.84 30.80 -3.85
N GLU A 113 7.85 31.61 -3.51
CA GLU A 113 6.44 31.38 -3.79
C GLU A 113 6.23 31.28 -5.29
N THR A 114 5.91 30.07 -5.77
CA THR A 114 5.14 29.87 -7.01
C THR A 114 4.30 28.61 -6.82
N GLU A 115 2.99 28.77 -6.92
CA GLU A 115 2.05 27.69 -7.18
C GLU A 115 2.38 27.00 -8.52
N ASP A 116 1.85 25.78 -8.68
CA ASP A 116 1.83 24.90 -9.86
C ASP A 116 2.95 23.85 -10.07
N VAL A 117 2.50 22.60 -9.85
CA VAL A 117 2.62 21.38 -10.68
C VAL A 117 3.97 21.07 -11.39
N ALA A 118 4.43 19.85 -11.12
CA ALA A 118 5.35 18.99 -11.90
C ALA A 118 6.85 19.12 -11.62
N GLY A 119 7.50 17.96 -11.48
CA GLY A 119 8.96 17.87 -11.48
C GLY A 119 9.57 16.56 -11.01
N ALA A 120 8.86 15.68 -10.31
CA ALA A 120 9.36 14.33 -10.10
C ALA A 120 9.38 13.62 -11.47
N ALA A 121 10.57 13.41 -12.03
CA ALA A 121 10.76 12.61 -13.24
C ALA A 121 10.21 11.20 -12.99
N ARG A 122 8.92 11.01 -13.32
CA ARG A 122 8.30 9.70 -13.46
C ARG A 122 9.07 9.03 -14.58
N LEU A 123 9.86 8.00 -14.27
CA LEU A 123 10.10 6.95 -15.26
C LEU A 123 8.71 6.43 -15.62
N VAL A 124 8.19 6.91 -16.75
CA VAL A 124 7.02 6.31 -17.38
C VAL A 124 7.54 4.98 -17.88
N ASP A 125 7.31 3.91 -17.12
CA ASP A 125 7.40 2.56 -17.68
C ASP A 125 6.42 2.52 -18.85
N VAL A 126 6.96 2.67 -20.05
CA VAL A 126 6.20 2.52 -21.29
C VAL A 126 5.98 1.03 -21.46
N PHE A 127 4.86 0.56 -20.90
CA PHE A 127 4.39 -0.78 -21.19
C PHE A 127 4.02 -0.86 -22.68
N PRO A 128 4.37 -1.96 -23.37
CA PRO A 128 3.96 -2.15 -24.76
C PRO A 128 2.43 -2.01 -24.88
N GLU A 129 1.98 -1.09 -25.73
CA GLU A 129 0.56 -0.78 -25.91
C GLU A 129 -0.25 -2.03 -26.28
N GLU A 130 0.33 -2.95 -27.06
CA GLU A 130 -0.26 -4.24 -27.41
C GLU A 130 -0.60 -5.10 -26.18
N LYS A 131 0.26 -5.11 -25.14
CA LYS A 131 0.02 -5.86 -23.90
C LYS A 131 -1.10 -5.23 -23.07
N ILE A 132 -1.16 -3.89 -23.04
CA ILE A 132 -2.25 -3.17 -22.37
C ILE A 132 -3.57 -3.47 -23.07
N GLN A 133 -3.62 -3.41 -24.40
CA GLN A 133 -4.81 -3.72 -25.19
C GLN A 133 -5.25 -5.18 -25.03
N ALA A 134 -4.30 -6.12 -25.00
CA ALA A 134 -4.60 -7.52 -24.72
C ALA A 134 -5.19 -7.70 -23.31
N ALA A 135 -4.64 -7.01 -22.30
CA ALA A 135 -5.17 -7.03 -20.94
C ALA A 135 -6.57 -6.41 -20.84
N GLN A 136 -6.82 -5.30 -21.55
CA GLN A 136 -8.14 -4.67 -21.64
C GLN A 136 -9.15 -5.57 -22.35
N THR A 137 -8.72 -6.27 -23.41
CA THR A 137 -9.54 -7.26 -24.13
C THR A 137 -9.91 -8.43 -23.23
N LEU A 138 -8.97 -8.89 -22.40
CA LEU A 138 -9.23 -9.96 -21.43
C LEU A 138 -10.29 -9.55 -20.40
N ILE A 139 -10.19 -8.33 -19.87
CA ILE A 139 -11.21 -7.74 -18.97
C ILE A 139 -12.56 -7.69 -19.69
N ALA A 140 -12.58 -7.20 -20.93
CA ALA A 140 -13.79 -7.13 -21.75
C ALA A 140 -14.44 -8.51 -21.94
N GLN A 141 -13.66 -9.55 -22.24
CA GLN A 141 -14.16 -10.92 -22.42
C GLN A 141 -14.80 -11.47 -21.15
N VAL A 142 -14.14 -11.33 -19.99
CA VAL A 142 -14.69 -11.79 -18.70
C VAL A 142 -16.00 -11.07 -18.36
N PHE A 143 -16.05 -9.75 -18.57
CA PHE A 143 -17.19 -8.92 -18.19
C PHE A 143 -18.15 -8.59 -19.34
N ALA A 144 -18.05 -9.24 -20.51
CA ALA A 144 -18.92 -8.98 -21.66
C ALA A 144 -20.39 -9.26 -21.33
N SER A 145 -21.27 -8.26 -21.45
CA SER A 145 -22.70 -8.40 -21.19
C SER A 145 -23.42 -9.17 -22.31
N GLY A 146 -23.19 -10.47 -22.42
CA GLY A 146 -23.85 -11.36 -23.36
C GLY A 146 -24.07 -12.72 -22.73
N SER A 147 -25.32 -13.19 -22.71
CA SER A 147 -25.65 -14.55 -22.35
C SER A 147 -24.96 -15.51 -23.33
N SER A 148 -24.08 -16.36 -22.84
CA SER A 148 -23.61 -17.55 -23.57
C SER A 148 -24.74 -18.59 -23.76
N SER A 149 -26.02 -18.22 -23.60
CA SER A 149 -27.19 -19.09 -23.73
C SER A 149 -28.09 -18.75 -24.93
N SER A 150 -27.65 -17.88 -25.83
CA SER A 150 -28.31 -17.71 -27.13
C SER A 150 -27.26 -17.60 -28.25
N ALA A 151 -26.42 -18.62 -28.36
CA ALA A 151 -25.84 -18.92 -29.66
C ALA A 151 -27.00 -19.38 -30.55
N SER A 152 -27.36 -18.56 -31.54
CA SER A 152 -28.17 -19.02 -32.66
C SER A 152 -27.58 -20.34 -33.18
N ALA A 153 -28.46 -21.27 -33.54
CA ALA A 153 -28.11 -22.61 -34.01
C ALA A 153 -27.17 -22.64 -35.24
N GLU A 154 -26.87 -21.48 -35.83
CA GLU A 154 -25.95 -21.30 -36.96
C GLU A 154 -24.47 -21.09 -36.56
N ALA A 155 -24.17 -20.85 -35.27
CA ALA A 155 -22.79 -20.66 -34.81
C ALA A 155 -22.06 -21.96 -34.39
N ALA A 156 -22.75 -23.11 -34.43
CA ALA A 156 -22.22 -24.41 -33.99
C ALA A 156 -21.20 -25.05 -34.97
N ALA A 157 -20.91 -24.41 -36.11
CA ALA A 157 -20.03 -24.94 -37.15
C ALA A 157 -18.65 -24.25 -37.26
N ARG A 158 -18.30 -23.35 -36.33
CA ARG A 158 -16.93 -22.80 -36.25
C ARG A 158 -16.16 -23.48 -35.12
N PRO A 159 -14.88 -23.86 -35.32
CA PRO A 159 -14.06 -24.36 -34.23
C PRO A 159 -14.06 -23.30 -33.12
N SER A 160 -14.49 -23.73 -31.93
CA SER A 160 -14.62 -22.87 -30.76
C SER A 160 -13.32 -22.09 -30.55
N PRO A 161 -13.33 -20.74 -30.45
CA PRO A 161 -12.16 -20.03 -29.96
C PRO A 161 -11.87 -20.49 -28.52
N ALA A 162 -10.63 -20.33 -28.08
CA ALA A 162 -10.15 -20.75 -26.75
C ALA A 162 -11.16 -20.49 -25.62
N PRO A 163 -11.22 -21.35 -24.58
CA PRO A 163 -12.20 -21.24 -23.50
C PRO A 163 -12.20 -19.82 -22.91
N THR A 164 -13.39 -19.20 -22.83
CA THR A 164 -13.55 -17.87 -22.23
C THR A 164 -12.96 -17.89 -20.82
N PRO A 165 -12.07 -16.95 -20.49
CA PRO A 165 -11.41 -16.93 -19.19
C PRO A 165 -12.40 -16.76 -18.05
N THR A 166 -12.19 -17.48 -16.95
CA THR A 166 -13.06 -17.38 -15.77
C THR A 166 -12.73 -16.13 -14.95
N ALA A 167 -13.71 -15.58 -14.24
CA ALA A 167 -13.48 -14.44 -13.35
C ALA A 167 -12.45 -14.74 -12.24
N GLN A 168 -12.28 -16.00 -11.84
CA GLN A 168 -11.30 -16.38 -10.82
C GLN A 168 -9.87 -16.31 -11.37
N GLU A 169 -9.66 -16.68 -12.62
CA GLU A 169 -8.34 -16.71 -13.28
C GLU A 169 -7.88 -15.35 -13.81
N LEU A 170 -8.80 -14.39 -13.95
CA LEU A 170 -8.53 -13.09 -14.57
C LEU A 170 -7.26 -12.41 -14.03
N THR A 171 -7.03 -12.42 -12.71
CA THR A 171 -5.81 -11.80 -12.16
C THR A 171 -4.53 -12.50 -12.62
N ARG A 172 -4.50 -13.84 -12.61
CA ARG A 172 -3.34 -14.63 -13.06
C ARG A 172 -3.07 -14.38 -14.54
N GLN A 173 -4.12 -14.38 -15.36
CA GLN A 173 -4.00 -14.17 -16.79
C GLN A 173 -3.59 -12.73 -17.14
N LEU A 174 -4.05 -11.73 -16.38
CA LEU A 174 -3.55 -10.35 -16.52
C LEU A 174 -2.04 -10.27 -16.23
N GLU A 175 -1.55 -10.97 -15.20
CA GLU A 175 -0.12 -11.03 -14.89
C GLU A 175 0.68 -11.72 -16.01
N GLU A 176 0.12 -12.76 -16.64
CA GLU A 176 0.73 -13.44 -17.79
C GLU A 176 0.78 -12.57 -19.03
N VAL A 177 -0.32 -11.90 -19.38
CA VAL A 177 -0.40 -11.00 -20.55
C VAL A 177 0.51 -9.78 -20.37
N LEU A 178 0.56 -9.22 -19.16
CA LEU A 178 1.43 -8.09 -18.85
C LEU A 178 2.88 -8.51 -18.59
N GLU A 179 3.16 -9.82 -18.52
CA GLU A 179 4.45 -10.41 -18.16
C GLU A 179 5.07 -9.78 -16.90
N SER A 180 4.20 -9.43 -15.95
CA SER A 180 4.53 -8.68 -14.76
C SER A 180 3.58 -9.06 -13.64
N PRO A 181 4.09 -9.35 -12.42
CA PRO A 181 3.22 -9.57 -11.27
C PRO A 181 2.44 -8.30 -10.95
N ARG A 182 1.25 -8.43 -10.37
CA ARG A 182 0.35 -7.29 -10.13
C ARG A 182 0.97 -6.23 -9.22
N SER A 183 1.83 -6.63 -8.28
CA SER A 183 2.54 -5.72 -7.37
C SER A 183 3.37 -4.67 -8.09
N ASP A 184 3.79 -4.98 -9.31
CA ASP A 184 4.75 -4.20 -10.09
C ASP A 184 4.05 -3.42 -11.22
N TRP A 185 2.73 -3.55 -11.37
CA TRP A 185 1.99 -2.79 -12.37
C TRP A 185 2.07 -1.30 -12.06
N PRO A 186 2.58 -0.46 -12.99
CA PRO A 186 2.68 0.97 -12.77
C PRO A 186 1.29 1.59 -12.73
N THR A 187 1.21 2.79 -12.15
CA THR A 187 -0.05 3.53 -12.03
C THR A 187 -0.72 3.75 -13.38
N THR A 188 0.06 4.02 -14.43
CA THR A 188 -0.43 4.21 -15.81
C THR A 188 -1.18 2.98 -16.33
N VAL A 189 -0.59 1.79 -16.21
CA VAL A 189 -1.25 0.52 -16.56
C VAL A 189 -2.49 0.29 -15.70
N CYS A 190 -2.39 0.47 -14.39
CA CYS A 190 -3.53 0.31 -13.49
C CYS A 190 -4.71 1.19 -13.91
N ARG A 191 -4.47 2.46 -14.25
CA ARG A 191 -5.53 3.37 -14.68
C ARG A 191 -6.14 2.97 -16.03
N ARG A 192 -5.33 2.47 -16.98
CA ARG A 192 -5.83 1.90 -18.26
C ARG A 192 -6.68 0.64 -18.05
N LEU A 193 -6.33 -0.20 -17.08
CA LEU A 193 -7.14 -1.38 -16.71
C LEU A 193 -8.45 -0.96 -16.04
N TRP A 194 -8.45 0.12 -15.25
CA TRP A 194 -9.68 0.71 -14.73
C TRP A 194 -10.63 1.12 -15.85
N ASP A 195 -10.14 1.82 -16.87
CA ASP A 195 -10.98 2.30 -17.97
C ASP A 195 -11.74 1.13 -18.65
N ALA A 196 -11.10 -0.04 -18.78
CA ALA A 196 -11.76 -1.27 -19.26
C ALA A 196 -12.76 -1.87 -18.25
N LEU A 197 -12.42 -1.90 -16.95
CA LEU A 197 -13.33 -2.38 -15.90
C LEU A 197 -14.60 -1.52 -15.80
N GLU A 198 -14.45 -0.21 -15.99
CA GLU A 198 -15.53 0.78 -16.00
C GLU A 198 -16.44 0.57 -17.21
N ALA A 199 -15.86 0.46 -18.42
CA ALA A 199 -16.61 0.24 -19.66
C ALA A 199 -17.43 -1.05 -19.64
N HIS A 200 -16.94 -2.09 -18.96
CA HIS A 200 -17.61 -3.39 -18.86
C HIS A 200 -18.26 -3.65 -17.50
N ALA A 201 -18.52 -2.61 -16.71
CA ALA A 201 -19.02 -2.77 -15.35
C ALA A 201 -20.38 -3.48 -15.27
N ALA A 202 -21.20 -3.44 -16.32
CA ALA A 202 -22.48 -4.15 -16.36
C ALA A 202 -22.33 -5.69 -16.20
N GLY A 203 -21.18 -6.26 -16.61
CA GLY A 203 -20.91 -7.69 -16.47
C GLY A 203 -20.56 -8.15 -15.05
N ARG A 204 -20.39 -7.23 -14.09
CA ARG A 204 -20.05 -7.58 -12.71
C ARG A 204 -21.16 -8.36 -12.00
N SER A 205 -22.42 -8.15 -12.39
CA SER A 205 -23.60 -8.79 -11.78
C SER A 205 -23.94 -10.16 -12.37
N LYS A 206 -23.09 -10.73 -13.24
CA LYS A 206 -23.32 -12.06 -13.84
C LYS A 206 -23.34 -13.18 -12.81
N SER A 207 -22.47 -13.12 -11.80
CA SER A 207 -22.40 -14.08 -10.70
C SER A 207 -21.65 -13.49 -9.51
N PRO A 208 -21.76 -14.07 -8.30
CA PRO A 208 -20.99 -13.63 -7.13
C PRO A 208 -19.48 -13.61 -7.37
N ALA A 209 -18.94 -14.57 -8.14
CA ALA A 209 -17.52 -14.63 -8.47
C ALA A 209 -17.07 -13.45 -9.36
N HIS A 210 -17.92 -13.02 -10.30
CA HIS A 210 -17.63 -11.85 -11.13
C HIS A 210 -17.66 -10.57 -10.30
N LEU A 211 -18.65 -10.43 -9.41
CA LEU A 211 -18.77 -9.27 -8.55
C LEU A 211 -17.57 -9.13 -7.60
N ALA A 212 -17.20 -10.23 -6.92
CA ALA A 212 -16.05 -10.28 -6.03
C ALA A 212 -14.74 -9.97 -6.78
N ARG A 213 -14.55 -10.52 -7.99
CA ARG A 213 -13.36 -10.22 -8.80
C ARG A 213 -13.34 -8.75 -9.22
N TRP A 214 -14.46 -8.20 -9.64
CA TRP A 214 -14.58 -6.81 -10.06
C TRP A 214 -14.23 -5.86 -8.92
N TYR A 215 -14.79 -6.05 -7.71
CA TYR A 215 -14.43 -5.25 -6.53
C TYR A 215 -12.94 -5.33 -6.18
N ASN A 216 -12.39 -6.54 -6.19
CA ASN A 216 -10.97 -6.75 -5.88
C ASN A 216 -10.05 -6.03 -6.87
N LEU A 217 -10.34 -6.13 -8.18
CA LEU A 217 -9.55 -5.48 -9.22
C LEU A 217 -9.75 -3.96 -9.20
N SER A 218 -10.99 -3.47 -9.15
CA SER A 218 -11.28 -2.03 -9.09
C SER A 218 -10.57 -1.36 -7.92
N GLY A 219 -10.67 -1.94 -6.72
CA GLY A 219 -9.99 -1.43 -5.54
C GLY A 219 -8.47 -1.51 -5.66
N PHE A 220 -7.95 -2.54 -6.33
CA PHE A 220 -6.52 -2.65 -6.61
C PHE A 220 -6.08 -1.55 -7.58
N VAL A 221 -6.65 -1.49 -8.78
CA VAL A 221 -6.16 -0.63 -9.86
C VAL A 221 -6.44 0.86 -9.65
N LEU A 222 -7.34 1.22 -8.73
CA LEU A 222 -7.60 2.62 -8.35
C LEU A 222 -6.85 3.09 -7.11
N ARG A 223 -6.19 2.21 -6.35
CA ARG A 223 -5.51 2.59 -5.10
C ARG A 223 -4.45 3.71 -5.32
N PRO A 224 -4.23 4.60 -4.33
CA PRO A 224 -5.04 4.84 -3.12
C PRO A 224 -6.32 5.67 -3.37
N GLY A 225 -6.69 5.90 -4.63
CA GLY A 225 -7.77 6.78 -5.08
C GLY A 225 -7.29 8.17 -5.51
N PHE A 226 -5.98 8.42 -5.49
CA PHE A 226 -5.35 9.68 -5.90
C PHE A 226 -3.90 9.44 -6.37
N GLY A 227 -3.29 10.44 -7.00
CA GLY A 227 -1.91 10.42 -7.47
C GLY A 227 -1.76 10.55 -8.99
N ASP A 228 -2.80 10.22 -9.75
CA ASP A 228 -2.93 10.54 -11.18
C ASP A 228 -3.92 11.71 -11.39
N PRO A 229 -3.70 12.60 -12.38
CA PRO A 229 -4.56 13.79 -12.58
C PRO A 229 -6.05 13.48 -12.73
N LEU A 230 -6.41 12.32 -13.31
CA LEU A 230 -7.79 11.94 -13.56
C LEU A 230 -8.40 11.05 -12.45
N ASP A 231 -7.67 10.78 -11.36
CA ASP A 231 -8.14 9.89 -10.30
C ASP A 231 -9.42 10.37 -9.61
N ARG A 232 -9.57 11.70 -9.46
CA ARG A 232 -10.81 12.27 -8.91
C ARG A 232 -12.03 11.84 -9.73
N TYR A 233 -11.95 11.92 -11.05
CA TYR A 233 -13.04 11.53 -11.93
C TYR A 233 -13.29 10.02 -11.90
N ARG A 234 -12.22 9.20 -11.87
CA ARG A 234 -12.35 7.74 -11.79
C ARG A 234 -13.01 7.28 -10.49
N VAL A 235 -12.64 7.88 -9.36
CA VAL A 235 -13.25 7.57 -8.06
C VAL A 235 -14.70 8.07 -7.99
N GLU A 236 -15.00 9.25 -8.53
CA GLU A 236 -16.37 9.74 -8.66
C GLU A 236 -17.22 8.85 -9.58
N SER A 237 -16.64 8.30 -10.65
CA SER A 237 -17.33 7.36 -11.53
C SER A 237 -17.60 6.02 -10.84
N LEU A 238 -16.59 5.45 -10.16
CA LEU A 238 -16.76 4.27 -9.30
C LEU A 238 -17.91 4.50 -8.30
N TRP A 239 -17.92 5.66 -7.64
CA TRP A 239 -18.98 6.02 -6.72
C TRP A 239 -20.37 6.01 -7.38
N LYS A 240 -20.53 6.70 -8.51
CA LYS A 240 -21.79 6.75 -9.25
C LYS A 240 -22.27 5.36 -9.66
N LEU A 241 -21.36 4.52 -10.18
CA LEU A 241 -21.63 3.17 -10.67
C LEU A 241 -22.16 2.24 -9.57
N ILE A 242 -21.61 2.34 -8.36
CA ILE A 242 -22.04 1.54 -7.20
C ILE A 242 -23.33 2.10 -6.60
N MET A 243 -23.46 3.43 -6.47
CA MET A 243 -24.68 4.02 -5.91
C MET A 243 -25.89 3.84 -6.85
N SER A 244 -25.71 3.97 -8.17
CA SER A 244 -26.79 3.79 -9.14
C SER A 244 -27.31 2.35 -9.15
N ALA A 245 -26.44 1.37 -8.97
CA ALA A 245 -26.83 -0.04 -8.87
C ALA A 245 -27.57 -0.33 -7.56
N ALA A 246 -27.17 0.30 -6.45
CA ALA A 246 -27.92 0.22 -5.20
C ALA A 246 -29.32 0.87 -5.29
N SER A 247 -29.50 1.90 -6.12
CA SER A 247 -30.78 2.59 -6.32
C SER A 247 -31.74 1.92 -7.32
N ALA A 248 -31.27 0.98 -8.14
CA ALA A 248 -32.08 0.37 -9.21
C ALA A 248 -33.23 -0.53 -8.70
N GLY A 249 -33.26 -0.88 -7.41
CA GLY A 249 -34.28 -1.75 -6.81
C GLY A 249 -34.38 -3.14 -7.48
N PRO A 250 -35.15 -4.08 -6.92
CA PRO A 250 -35.43 -5.35 -7.59
C PRO A 250 -36.43 -5.12 -8.74
N THR A 251 -35.98 -4.53 -9.84
CA THR A 251 -36.83 -4.20 -11.00
C THR A 251 -36.66 -5.17 -12.18
N SER A 252 -36.13 -6.38 -11.95
CA SER A 252 -36.18 -7.44 -12.96
C SER A 252 -36.26 -8.81 -12.33
N ASN A 253 -36.96 -9.74 -12.97
CA ASN A 253 -37.02 -11.18 -12.67
C ASN A 253 -35.65 -11.91 -12.76
N LYS A 254 -34.52 -11.18 -12.72
CA LYS A 254 -33.18 -11.74 -12.59
C LYS A 254 -32.78 -11.65 -11.12
N ALA A 255 -32.33 -12.76 -10.55
CA ALA A 255 -31.69 -12.77 -9.24
C ALA A 255 -30.49 -11.79 -9.28
N ALA A 256 -30.69 -10.58 -8.77
CA ALA A 256 -29.63 -9.59 -8.69
C ALA A 256 -28.59 -10.12 -7.69
N VAL A 257 -27.34 -10.26 -8.12
CA VAL A 257 -26.24 -10.53 -7.21
C VAL A 257 -26.20 -9.37 -6.21
N GLY A 258 -26.48 -9.65 -4.94
CA GLY A 258 -26.52 -8.62 -3.90
C GLY A 258 -25.18 -7.88 -3.81
N GLU A 259 -25.20 -6.57 -3.99
CA GLU A 259 -24.01 -5.74 -3.78
C GLU A 259 -23.68 -5.69 -2.27
N GLY A 260 -22.48 -6.13 -1.89
CA GLY A 260 -22.03 -6.21 -0.50
C GLY A 260 -20.83 -7.16 -0.34
N GLY A 261 -20.60 -7.64 0.88
CA GLY A 261 -19.54 -8.61 1.17
C GLY A 261 -18.19 -7.99 1.52
N ALA A 262 -17.23 -8.84 1.87
CA ALA A 262 -15.91 -8.40 2.32
C ALA A 262 -15.14 -7.63 1.23
N GLU A 263 -15.21 -8.10 -0.01
CA GLU A 263 -14.53 -7.52 -1.18
C GLU A 263 -15.00 -6.11 -1.49
N TYR A 264 -16.28 -5.81 -1.26
CA TYR A 264 -16.85 -4.47 -1.38
C TYR A 264 -16.17 -3.49 -0.40
N TRP A 265 -16.02 -3.89 0.85
CA TRP A 265 -15.37 -3.05 1.88
C TRP A 265 -13.86 -2.96 1.67
N ILE A 266 -13.21 -4.02 1.17
CA ILE A 266 -11.80 -3.99 0.76
C ILE A 266 -11.59 -2.98 -0.36
N MET A 267 -12.47 -2.96 -1.36
CA MET A 267 -12.42 -2.00 -2.46
C MET A 267 -12.47 -0.57 -1.92
N TRP A 268 -13.50 -0.24 -1.11
CA TRP A 268 -13.64 1.09 -0.53
C TRP A 268 -12.46 1.49 0.36
N ARG A 269 -11.95 0.56 1.18
CA ARG A 269 -10.76 0.78 1.99
C ARG A 269 -9.55 1.20 1.15
N ARG A 270 -9.33 0.53 0.01
CA ARG A 270 -8.18 0.78 -0.88
C ARG A 270 -8.27 2.11 -1.62
N VAL A 271 -9.48 2.59 -1.92
CA VAL A 271 -9.69 3.86 -2.65
C VAL A 271 -10.09 5.02 -1.74
N ALA A 272 -10.12 4.81 -0.43
CA ALA A 272 -10.63 5.78 0.55
C ALA A 272 -9.92 7.14 0.47
N GLY A 273 -8.65 7.18 0.08
CA GLY A 273 -7.90 8.41 -0.09
C GLY A 273 -8.43 9.34 -1.19
N GLY A 274 -9.06 8.76 -2.22
CA GLY A 274 -9.70 9.50 -3.31
C GLY A 274 -11.09 10.05 -2.97
N LEU A 275 -11.72 9.53 -1.91
CA LEU A 275 -13.04 9.98 -1.50
C LEU A 275 -12.94 11.33 -0.77
N ASN A 276 -13.74 12.30 -1.21
CA ASN A 276 -13.90 13.55 -0.47
C ASN A 276 -14.65 13.34 0.86
N THR A 277 -14.68 14.39 1.69
CA THR A 277 -15.29 14.33 3.04
C THR A 277 -16.75 13.90 3.02
N ALA A 278 -17.56 14.41 2.09
CA ALA A 278 -18.98 14.08 1.99
C ALA A 278 -19.19 12.59 1.64
N LEU A 279 -18.40 12.07 0.70
CA LEU A 279 -18.48 10.65 0.31
C LEU A 279 -18.02 9.71 1.42
N GLN A 280 -16.95 10.06 2.16
CA GLN A 280 -16.54 9.27 3.33
C GLN A 280 -17.61 9.28 4.43
N GLN A 281 -18.27 10.41 4.66
CA GLN A 281 -19.37 10.51 5.61
C GLN A 281 -20.58 9.67 5.18
N GLN A 282 -20.91 9.66 3.88
CA GLN A 282 -22.00 8.85 3.34
C GLN A 282 -21.66 7.35 3.39
N LEU A 283 -20.41 6.96 3.17
CA LEU A 283 -19.99 5.57 3.35
C LEU A 283 -20.08 5.15 4.83
N PHE A 284 -19.63 6.03 5.73
CA PHE A 284 -19.71 5.79 7.16
C PHE A 284 -21.15 5.71 7.68
N SER A 285 -22.09 6.49 7.14
CA SER A 285 -23.49 6.42 7.57
C SER A 285 -24.12 5.02 7.36
N ARG A 286 -23.67 4.29 6.33
CA ARG A 286 -24.04 2.89 6.08
C ARG A 286 -23.39 1.92 7.07
N LEU A 287 -22.16 2.20 7.50
CA LEU A 287 -21.40 1.41 8.47
C LEU A 287 -21.88 1.64 9.92
N ARG A 288 -22.32 2.86 10.24
CA ARG A 288 -22.67 3.31 11.59
C ARG A 288 -23.67 2.41 12.33
N PRO A 289 -24.83 2.01 11.76
CA PRO A 289 -25.77 1.16 12.49
C PRO A 289 -25.20 -0.23 12.83
N ILE A 290 -24.15 -0.65 12.11
CA ILE A 290 -23.52 -1.97 12.21
C ILE A 290 -22.40 -1.95 13.24
N LEU A 291 -21.54 -0.94 13.17
CA LEU A 291 -20.35 -0.82 14.01
C LEU A 291 -20.66 -0.14 15.35
N LEU A 292 -21.66 0.75 15.37
CA LEU A 292 -22.12 1.51 16.54
C LEU A 292 -23.64 1.31 16.74
N PRO A 293 -24.11 0.07 17.00
CA PRO A 293 -25.53 -0.22 17.15
C PRO A 293 -26.11 0.50 18.37
N GLN A 294 -27.30 1.09 18.20
CA GLN A 294 -28.04 1.70 19.29
C GLN A 294 -28.78 0.63 20.09
N LYS A 295 -28.78 0.74 21.43
CA LYS A 295 -29.56 -0.15 22.30
C LYS A 295 -31.03 -0.14 21.88
N GLY A 296 -31.63 -1.32 21.74
CA GLY A 296 -33.05 -1.49 21.41
C GLY A 296 -33.39 -1.47 19.91
N LYS A 297 -32.44 -1.21 19.01
CA LYS A 297 -32.65 -1.38 17.56
C LYS A 297 -32.13 -2.74 17.11
N ALA A 298 -32.99 -3.53 16.47
CA ALA A 298 -32.60 -4.79 15.86
C ALA A 298 -31.55 -4.52 14.76
N PHE A 299 -30.43 -5.24 14.83
CA PHE A 299 -29.37 -5.17 13.85
C PHE A 299 -28.96 -6.58 13.42
N SER A 300 -28.94 -6.84 12.11
CA SER A 300 -28.50 -8.13 11.56
C SER A 300 -27.00 -8.13 11.37
N ARG A 301 -26.30 -9.00 12.10
CA ARG A 301 -24.84 -9.07 12.05
C ARG A 301 -24.38 -9.67 10.71
N PRO A 302 -23.52 -8.99 9.94
CA PRO A 302 -22.99 -9.51 8.68
C PRO A 302 -22.10 -10.74 8.92
N ALA A 303 -21.73 -11.40 7.83
CA ALA A 303 -20.76 -12.49 7.88
C ALA A 303 -19.44 -12.03 8.54
N ALA A 304 -18.75 -12.92 9.26
CA ALA A 304 -17.59 -12.55 10.07
C ALA A 304 -16.50 -11.82 9.26
N ASN A 305 -16.17 -12.31 8.06
CA ASN A 305 -15.18 -11.69 7.18
C ASN A 305 -15.62 -10.30 6.69
N GLU A 306 -16.89 -10.15 6.35
CA GLU A 306 -17.45 -8.85 5.96
C GLU A 306 -17.37 -7.87 7.13
N TYR A 307 -17.76 -8.30 8.33
CA TYR A 307 -17.71 -7.48 9.53
C TYR A 307 -16.29 -7.00 9.88
N ILE A 308 -15.27 -7.84 9.66
CA ILE A 308 -13.85 -7.46 9.79
C ILE A 308 -13.50 -6.35 8.81
N GLU A 309 -13.84 -6.52 7.53
CA GLU A 309 -13.50 -5.56 6.49
C GLU A 309 -14.30 -4.25 6.61
N MET A 310 -15.50 -4.29 7.18
CA MET A 310 -16.27 -3.09 7.55
C MET A 310 -15.55 -2.24 8.61
N TRP A 311 -15.01 -2.87 9.66
CA TRP A 311 -14.20 -2.18 10.68
C TRP A 311 -12.92 -1.58 10.08
N ARG A 312 -12.27 -2.32 9.17
CA ARG A 312 -11.07 -1.83 8.49
C ARG A 312 -11.39 -0.71 7.49
N ALA A 313 -12.53 -0.78 6.79
CA ALA A 313 -12.99 0.28 5.92
C ALA A 313 -13.30 1.55 6.72
N ALA A 314 -14.07 1.45 7.81
CA ALA A 314 -14.39 2.59 8.68
C ALA A 314 -13.12 3.27 9.22
N ALA A 315 -12.16 2.48 9.70
CA ALA A 315 -10.92 3.01 10.26
C ALA A 315 -9.98 3.60 9.19
N ALA A 316 -10.13 3.21 7.93
CA ALA A 316 -9.38 3.84 6.84
C ALA A 316 -9.87 5.24 6.49
N LEU A 317 -11.11 5.62 6.83
CA LEU A 317 -11.72 6.91 6.47
C LEU A 317 -11.12 8.08 7.26
N GLU A 318 -9.95 8.56 6.84
CA GLU A 318 -9.23 9.61 7.58
C GLU A 318 -9.91 10.99 7.58
N ARG A 319 -10.89 11.24 6.70
CA ARG A 319 -11.62 12.53 6.66
C ARG A 319 -12.86 12.58 7.57
N LEU A 320 -13.16 11.51 8.31
CA LEU A 320 -14.18 11.54 9.35
C LEU A 320 -13.80 12.54 10.45
N ASP A 321 -14.80 13.17 11.05
CA ASP A 321 -14.58 14.10 12.15
C ASP A 321 -13.99 13.37 13.39
N PRO A 322 -13.20 14.08 14.22
CA PRO A 322 -12.56 13.49 15.40
C PRO A 322 -13.55 12.78 16.34
N ARG A 323 -14.74 13.34 16.56
CA ARG A 323 -15.73 12.78 17.49
C ARG A 323 -16.26 11.43 16.99
N THR A 324 -16.48 11.28 15.69
CA THR A 324 -16.84 10.00 15.09
C THR A 324 -15.72 8.97 15.26
N LYS A 325 -14.45 9.36 15.05
CA LYS A 325 -13.30 8.47 15.28
C LYS A 325 -13.19 8.04 16.74
N GLU A 326 -13.49 8.95 17.67
CA GLU A 326 -13.51 8.65 19.10
C GLU A 326 -14.57 7.60 19.46
N GLN A 327 -15.79 7.72 18.94
CA GLN A 327 -16.85 6.73 19.18
C GLN A 327 -16.46 5.34 18.67
N LEU A 328 -15.81 5.26 17.50
CA LEU A 328 -15.31 4.00 16.96
C LEU A 328 -14.21 3.40 17.84
N ALA A 329 -13.24 4.23 18.27
CA ALA A 329 -12.16 3.79 19.13
C ALA A 329 -12.65 3.33 20.51
N GLU A 330 -13.60 4.03 21.12
CA GLU A 330 -14.21 3.62 22.39
C GLU A 330 -14.88 2.25 22.28
N GLN A 331 -15.56 1.99 21.17
CA GLN A 331 -16.16 0.67 20.92
C GLN A 331 -15.09 -0.42 20.73
N LEU A 332 -13.97 -0.12 20.06
CA LEU A 332 -12.85 -1.04 19.90
C LEU A 332 -12.11 -1.30 21.22
N LEU A 333 -11.96 -0.29 22.09
CA LEU A 333 -11.36 -0.46 23.41
C LEU A 333 -12.22 -1.35 24.30
N ARG A 334 -13.56 -1.26 24.21
CA ARG A 334 -14.46 -2.22 24.89
C ARG A 334 -14.30 -3.65 24.38
N ASP A 335 -13.84 -3.83 23.15
CA ASP A 335 -13.61 -5.14 22.55
C ASP A 335 -12.32 -5.81 23.06
N LEU A 336 -11.43 -5.10 23.78
CA LEU A 336 -10.24 -5.68 24.44
C LEU A 336 -10.57 -6.79 25.45
N LYS A 337 -11.81 -6.81 25.97
CA LYS A 337 -12.28 -7.85 26.90
C LYS A 337 -12.77 -9.14 26.21
N LYS A 338 -12.82 -9.17 24.87
CA LYS A 338 -13.31 -10.33 24.12
C LYS A 338 -12.22 -11.38 23.99
N THR A 339 -12.60 -12.65 24.07
CA THR A 339 -11.70 -13.78 23.85
C THR A 339 -12.33 -14.74 22.85
N PRO A 340 -11.70 -15.01 21.69
CA PRO A 340 -10.45 -14.41 21.19
C PRO A 340 -10.61 -12.92 20.84
N LEU A 341 -9.50 -12.17 20.81
CA LEU A 341 -9.52 -10.77 20.38
C LEU A 341 -9.97 -10.67 18.91
N PRO A 342 -10.78 -9.65 18.55
CA PRO A 342 -11.17 -9.47 17.17
C PRO A 342 -9.99 -9.10 16.26
N PRO A 343 -9.85 -9.70 15.07
CA PRO A 343 -8.70 -9.49 14.18
C PRO A 343 -8.65 -8.11 13.50
N TYR A 344 -9.70 -7.29 13.66
CA TYR A 344 -9.73 -5.90 13.22
C TYR A 344 -9.25 -4.91 14.30
N LEU A 345 -9.13 -5.34 15.57
CA LEU A 345 -9.07 -4.44 16.73
C LEU A 345 -7.88 -3.49 16.69
N PHE A 346 -6.66 -4.01 16.73
CA PHE A 346 -5.46 -3.18 16.79
C PHE A 346 -5.22 -2.41 15.50
N TRP A 347 -5.52 -3.02 14.34
CA TRP A 347 -5.39 -2.35 13.05
C TRP A 347 -6.30 -1.12 12.96
N SER A 348 -7.57 -1.26 13.37
CA SER A 348 -8.52 -0.16 13.33
C SER A 348 -8.15 0.94 14.34
N LEU A 349 -7.72 0.59 15.56
CA LEU A 349 -7.23 1.58 16.53
C LEU A 349 -6.00 2.35 16.03
N THR A 350 -5.05 1.64 15.40
CA THR A 350 -3.84 2.24 14.79
C THR A 350 -4.22 3.33 13.79
N ARG A 351 -5.19 3.04 12.90
CA ARG A 351 -5.60 3.98 11.85
C ARG A 351 -6.43 5.14 12.38
N LEU A 352 -7.36 4.89 13.30
CA LEU A 352 -8.21 5.92 13.90
C LEU A 352 -7.42 6.92 14.74
N GLY A 353 -6.41 6.43 15.47
CA GLY A 353 -5.61 7.23 16.37
C GLY A 353 -4.26 7.71 15.82
N ALA A 354 -3.96 7.45 14.54
CA ALA A 354 -2.71 7.87 13.92
C ALA A 354 -2.44 9.38 14.09
N ARG A 355 -1.24 9.73 14.55
CA ARG A 355 -0.79 11.13 14.71
C ARG A 355 -0.38 11.77 13.38
N VAL A 356 0.01 10.95 12.41
CA VAL A 356 0.34 11.35 11.04
C VAL A 356 -0.59 10.58 10.10
N LEU A 357 -1.47 11.31 9.42
CA LEU A 357 -2.45 10.78 8.47
C LEU A 357 -1.80 10.53 7.10
N LEU A 358 -2.34 9.58 6.33
CA LEU A 358 -1.86 9.25 4.98
C LEU A 358 -2.34 10.25 3.93
N TYR A 359 -3.56 10.76 4.09
CA TYR A 359 -4.21 11.66 3.13
C TYR A 359 -5.24 12.61 3.78
N GLY A 360 -5.64 12.35 5.03
CA GLY A 360 -6.57 13.21 5.75
C GLY A 360 -5.94 14.54 6.19
N PRO A 361 -6.72 15.62 6.27
CA PRO A 361 -6.22 16.91 6.74
C PRO A 361 -5.96 16.90 8.25
N LEU A 362 -5.07 17.77 8.74
CA LEU A 362 -4.64 17.79 10.15
C LEU A 362 -5.79 17.98 11.15
N ASN A 363 -6.84 18.71 10.77
CA ASN A 363 -8.00 18.97 11.62
C ASN A 363 -8.88 17.74 11.89
N THR A 364 -8.65 16.61 11.21
CA THR A 364 -9.34 15.35 11.50
C THR A 364 -8.52 14.40 12.38
N VAL A 365 -7.31 14.79 12.79
CA VAL A 365 -6.54 14.06 13.80
C VAL A 365 -7.26 14.15 15.14
N VAL A 366 -7.41 13.00 15.81
CA VAL A 366 -8.06 12.94 17.13
C VAL A 366 -7.24 13.73 18.16
N HIS A 367 -7.90 14.45 19.06
CA HIS A 367 -7.24 15.26 20.08
C HIS A 367 -6.24 14.44 20.93
N PRO A 368 -5.06 14.97 21.30
CA PRO A 368 -4.05 14.24 22.07
C PRO A 368 -4.59 13.72 23.42
N GLU A 369 -5.53 14.40 24.06
CA GLU A 369 -6.15 13.90 25.31
C GLU A 369 -6.95 12.60 25.10
N SER A 370 -7.74 12.53 24.02
CA SER A 370 -8.47 11.30 23.67
C SER A 370 -7.50 10.17 23.32
N ALA A 371 -6.47 10.45 22.51
CA ALA A 371 -5.44 9.48 22.18
C ALA A 371 -4.67 9.00 23.43
N SER A 372 -4.39 9.92 24.38
CA SER A 372 -3.72 9.59 25.65
C SER A 372 -4.53 8.59 26.47
N ARG A 373 -5.84 8.80 26.61
CA ARG A 373 -6.75 7.85 27.29
C ARG A 373 -6.71 6.45 26.66
N TRP A 374 -6.62 6.37 25.33
CA TRP A 374 -6.55 5.10 24.62
C TRP A 374 -5.22 4.40 24.86
N VAL A 375 -4.11 5.15 24.80
CA VAL A 375 -2.78 4.64 25.10
C VAL A 375 -2.70 4.12 26.53
N GLU A 376 -3.24 4.84 27.52
CA GLU A 376 -3.30 4.37 28.91
C GLU A 376 -4.06 3.05 29.04
N THR A 377 -5.22 2.95 28.38
CA THR A 377 -6.00 1.70 28.34
C THR A 377 -5.21 0.55 27.72
N LEU A 378 -4.45 0.83 26.65
CA LEU A 378 -3.63 -0.18 25.96
C LEU A 378 -2.37 -0.56 26.75
N LEU A 379 -1.76 0.36 27.50
CA LEU A 379 -0.62 0.06 28.37
C LEU A 379 -1.02 -0.83 29.55
N GLY A 380 -2.27 -0.71 30.02
CA GLY A 380 -2.84 -1.62 31.03
C GLY A 380 -3.26 -2.99 30.50
N PHE A 381 -3.17 -3.22 29.18
CA PHE A 381 -3.60 -4.47 28.54
C PHE A 381 -2.41 -5.40 28.27
N THR A 382 -2.58 -6.69 28.53
CA THR A 382 -1.58 -7.73 28.22
C THR A 382 -2.05 -8.60 27.04
N PRO A 383 -1.36 -8.58 25.89
CA PRO A 383 -1.71 -9.42 24.75
C PRO A 383 -1.55 -10.92 25.04
N PRO A 384 -2.49 -11.79 24.60
CA PRO A 384 -2.50 -13.21 24.94
C PRO A 384 -1.52 -14.07 24.12
N ASP A 385 -1.10 -13.61 22.94
CA ASP A 385 -0.15 -14.33 22.07
C ASP A 385 0.82 -13.38 21.35
N GLU A 386 1.84 -13.93 20.70
CA GLU A 386 2.89 -13.18 20.01
C GLU A 386 2.38 -12.36 18.82
N GLN A 387 1.42 -12.88 18.06
CA GLN A 387 0.87 -12.17 16.91
C GLN A 387 0.11 -10.92 17.38
N GLN A 388 -0.72 -11.07 18.41
CA GLN A 388 -1.46 -9.97 19.03
C GLN A 388 -0.53 -9.00 19.74
N ARG A 389 0.55 -9.49 20.37
CA ARG A 389 1.62 -8.64 20.92
C ARG A 389 2.21 -7.74 19.86
N HIS A 390 2.56 -8.28 18.69
CA HIS A 390 3.13 -7.50 17.59
C HIS A 390 2.16 -6.42 17.09
N GLN A 391 0.87 -6.74 16.93
CA GLN A 391 -0.16 -5.79 16.52
C GLN A 391 -0.42 -4.70 17.58
N TRP A 392 -0.40 -5.07 18.85
CA TRP A 392 -0.54 -4.15 19.98
C TRP A 392 0.64 -3.15 20.06
N LEU A 393 1.88 -3.65 19.93
CA LEU A 393 3.07 -2.79 19.87
C LEU A 393 3.04 -1.83 18.68
N PHE A 394 2.61 -2.31 17.51
CA PHE A 394 2.41 -1.46 16.32
C PHE A 394 1.37 -0.37 16.58
N CYS A 395 0.25 -0.71 17.21
CA CYS A 395 -0.79 0.24 17.59
C CYS A 395 -0.27 1.33 18.54
N LEU A 396 0.43 0.94 19.62
CA LEU A 396 1.06 1.87 20.56
C LEU A 396 2.04 2.81 19.85
N THR A 397 2.87 2.27 18.95
CA THR A 397 3.84 3.04 18.17
C THR A 397 3.17 4.14 17.36
N HIS A 398 2.08 3.83 16.65
CA HIS A 398 1.38 4.81 15.81
C HIS A 398 0.55 5.84 16.60
N LEU A 399 0.01 5.45 17.75
CA LEU A 399 -0.68 6.35 18.66
C LEU A 399 0.27 7.34 19.33
N ALA A 400 1.50 6.90 19.63
CA ALA A 400 2.53 7.70 20.29
C ALA A 400 3.56 8.33 19.34
N ARG A 401 3.43 8.09 18.02
CA ARG A 401 4.34 8.60 16.99
C ARG A 401 4.49 10.11 17.10
N ARG A 402 5.72 10.60 17.01
CA ARG A 402 6.00 12.02 16.97
C ARG A 402 5.69 12.58 15.57
N SER A 403 4.71 13.45 15.48
CA SER A 403 4.27 14.09 14.22
C SER A 403 5.12 15.30 13.84
N GLY A 404 5.80 15.92 14.81
CA GLY A 404 6.50 17.20 14.64
C GLY A 404 5.60 18.41 14.90
N ILE A 405 4.30 18.20 15.12
CA ILE A 405 3.32 19.23 15.49
C ILE A 405 2.93 19.01 16.95
N ARG A 406 3.41 19.89 17.83
CA ARG A 406 3.21 19.78 19.29
C ARG A 406 1.75 19.65 19.70
N ALA A 407 0.82 20.30 18.99
CA ALA A 407 -0.61 20.26 19.28
C ALA A 407 -1.27 18.89 18.99
N LEU A 408 -0.61 18.01 18.22
CA LEU A 408 -1.13 16.69 17.84
C LEU A 408 -0.45 15.55 18.62
N ASP A 409 0.76 15.80 19.09
CA ASP A 409 1.61 14.83 19.78
C ASP A 409 1.11 14.56 21.21
N LEU A 410 1.38 13.34 21.70
CA LEU A 410 1.11 13.00 23.10
C LEU A 410 2.03 13.76 24.05
N GLU A 411 1.59 13.88 25.29
CA GLU A 411 2.38 14.43 26.38
C GLU A 411 3.66 13.60 26.59
N GLU A 412 4.76 14.28 26.95
CA GLU A 412 6.10 13.71 26.97
C GLU A 412 6.21 12.54 27.96
N THR A 413 5.60 12.64 29.15
CA THR A 413 5.67 11.56 30.14
C THR A 413 4.97 10.29 29.65
N LEU A 414 3.80 10.42 29.01
CA LEU A 414 3.10 9.28 28.44
C LEU A 414 3.87 8.66 27.28
N ARG A 415 4.46 9.49 26.41
CA ARG A 415 5.27 9.00 25.28
C ARG A 415 6.51 8.23 25.76
N ARG A 416 7.15 8.67 26.85
CA ARG A 416 8.28 7.94 27.47
C ARG A 416 7.87 6.58 28.01
N ARG A 417 6.70 6.47 28.65
CA ARG A 417 6.15 5.17 29.11
C ARG A 417 5.88 4.20 27.96
N VAL A 418 5.40 4.72 26.82
CA VAL A 418 5.26 3.91 25.59
C VAL A 418 6.63 3.42 25.12
N LEU A 419 7.65 4.29 25.07
CA LEU A 419 9.01 3.89 24.70
C LEU A 419 9.59 2.82 25.62
N GLU A 420 9.43 2.96 26.93
CA GLU A 420 9.86 1.96 27.91
C GLU A 420 9.20 0.61 27.64
N THR A 421 7.88 0.62 27.39
CA THR A 421 7.13 -0.60 27.05
C THR A 421 7.62 -1.22 25.74
N LEU A 422 7.82 -0.42 24.69
CA LEU A 422 8.36 -0.89 23.41
C LEU A 422 9.76 -1.52 23.58
N ARG A 423 10.64 -0.95 24.41
CA ARG A 423 11.98 -1.50 24.69
C ARG A 423 11.90 -2.80 25.49
N GLN A 424 11.09 -2.84 26.56
CA GLN A 424 10.89 -4.04 27.37
C GLN A 424 10.35 -5.22 26.54
N GLN A 425 9.46 -4.91 25.59
CA GLN A 425 8.84 -5.90 24.70
C GLN A 425 9.65 -6.17 23.43
N GLN A 426 10.87 -5.62 23.34
CA GLN A 426 11.82 -5.82 22.23
C GLN A 426 11.22 -5.48 20.85
N ALA A 427 10.48 -4.38 20.78
CA ALA A 427 9.92 -3.88 19.53
C ALA A 427 11.03 -3.51 18.52
N PRO A 428 10.75 -3.58 17.20
CA PRO A 428 11.70 -3.15 16.17
C PRO A 428 12.23 -1.73 16.41
N ALA A 429 13.54 -1.53 16.18
CA ALA A 429 14.19 -0.22 16.37
C ALA A 429 13.54 0.91 15.55
N ALA A 430 13.00 0.59 14.37
CA ALA A 430 12.25 1.54 13.55
C ALA A 430 11.01 2.10 14.29
N TRP A 431 10.34 1.29 15.10
CA TRP A 431 9.16 1.71 15.85
C TRP A 431 9.52 2.59 17.04
N LEU A 432 10.60 2.28 17.74
CA LEU A 432 11.16 3.16 18.77
C LEU A 432 11.49 4.54 18.20
N ARG A 433 12.17 4.57 17.06
CA ARG A 433 12.55 5.79 16.34
C ARG A 433 11.34 6.65 15.97
N MET A 434 10.23 6.05 15.52
CA MET A 434 8.99 6.76 15.20
C MET A 434 8.38 7.51 16.40
N VAL A 435 8.60 7.01 17.61
CA VAL A 435 8.08 7.61 18.84
C VAL A 435 9.07 8.62 19.43
N GLU A 436 10.38 8.41 19.27
CA GLU A 436 11.44 9.30 19.76
C GLU A 436 11.57 10.59 18.94
N GLU A 437 11.59 10.47 17.63
CA GLU A 437 11.90 11.56 16.70
C GLU A 437 10.87 11.69 15.57
N VAL A 438 10.88 12.85 14.91
CA VAL A 438 10.04 13.09 13.73
C VAL A 438 10.63 12.28 12.58
N ALA A 439 10.16 11.04 12.42
CA ALA A 439 10.57 10.17 11.33
C ALA A 439 9.71 10.45 10.09
N THR A 440 10.34 10.75 8.95
CA THR A 440 9.70 10.68 7.64
C THR A 440 9.14 9.28 7.46
N GLN A 441 7.87 9.18 7.07
CA GLN A 441 7.21 7.90 6.91
C GLN A 441 7.94 7.06 5.87
N ALA A 442 8.54 5.94 6.28
CA ALA A 442 9.12 5.01 5.33
C ALA A 442 7.99 4.47 4.44
N ARG A 443 8.22 4.35 3.12
CA ARG A 443 7.23 3.79 2.19
C ARG A 443 6.80 2.37 2.59
N GLU A 444 7.63 1.62 3.33
CA GLU A 444 7.27 0.33 3.92
C GLU A 444 6.13 0.43 4.94
N ASP A 445 6.05 1.50 5.74
CA ASP A 445 4.95 1.73 6.68
C ASP A 445 3.68 2.09 5.92
N SER A 446 3.77 2.93 4.88
CA SER A 446 2.65 3.19 3.98
C SER A 446 2.17 1.89 3.35
N SER A 447 3.07 1.03 2.89
CA SER A 447 2.73 -0.25 2.28
C SER A 447 2.10 -1.22 3.29
N ARG A 448 2.54 -1.29 4.56
CA ARG A 448 1.85 -2.07 5.62
C ARG A 448 0.51 -1.48 6.05
N LEU A 449 0.39 -0.15 6.06
CA LEU A 449 -0.86 0.57 6.32
C LEU A 449 -1.85 0.44 5.15
N PHE A 450 -1.36 0.23 3.93
CA PHE A 450 -2.12 -0.07 2.71
C PHE A 450 -2.26 -1.58 2.41
N GLY A 451 -1.47 -2.45 3.07
CA GLY A 451 -1.60 -3.91 3.11
C GLY A 451 -0.61 -4.81 2.32
N ASP A 452 0.53 -4.34 1.80
CA ASP A 452 1.53 -5.16 1.06
C ASP A 452 2.99 -4.82 1.51
N SER A 453 4.03 -5.67 1.39
CA SER A 453 5.43 -5.30 1.71
C SER A 453 6.47 -5.97 0.80
N LEU A 454 7.56 -5.28 0.43
CA LEU A 454 8.66 -5.77 -0.44
C LEU A 454 9.98 -6.08 0.32
N PRO A 455 10.76 -7.11 -0.06
CA PRO A 455 12.06 -7.47 0.55
C PRO A 455 13.28 -6.59 0.13
N ILE A 456 14.40 -6.66 0.87
CA ILE A 456 15.68 -5.96 0.55
C ILE A 456 16.48 -6.70 -0.55
N GLY A 457 17.08 -5.94 -1.47
CA GLY A 457 17.74 -6.43 -2.69
C GLY A 457 19.21 -6.83 -2.59
N LEU A 458 20.02 -6.16 -1.76
CA LEU A 458 21.43 -6.52 -1.49
C LEU A 458 21.61 -6.86 -0.01
N ARG A 459 22.32 -7.95 0.27
CA ARG A 459 22.65 -8.38 1.63
C ARG A 459 24.13 -8.67 1.77
N LEU A 460 24.71 -8.31 2.90
CA LEU A 460 26.08 -8.72 3.22
C LEU A 460 26.08 -10.21 3.60
N THR A 461 26.89 -11.03 2.92
CA THR A 461 27.10 -12.41 3.34
C THR A 461 27.92 -12.42 4.62
N ARG A 462 27.38 -12.93 5.73
CA ARG A 462 28.22 -13.20 6.92
C ARG A 462 29.25 -14.25 6.53
N GLN A 463 30.52 -13.88 6.50
CA GLN A 463 31.59 -14.87 6.56
C GLN A 463 31.51 -15.49 7.95
N SER A 464 31.29 -16.81 7.99
CA SER A 464 31.45 -17.65 9.18
C SER A 464 32.89 -17.64 9.66
#